data_AF-A0A9D6LZD5-F1
#
_entry.id   AF-A0A9D6LZD5-F1
#
_cell.length_a   1.000
_cell.length_b   1.000
_cell.length_c   1.000
_cell.angle_alpha   90.00
_cell.angle_beta   90.00
_cell.angle_gamma   90.00
#
_symmetry.space_group_name_H-M   'P 1'
#
loop_
_entity.id
_entity.type
_entity.pdbx_description
1 polymer ?
#
loop_
_entity_poly.entity_id
_entity_poly.type
_entity_poly.pdbx_seq_one_letter_code
_entity_poly.pdbx_strand_id
1 'polypeptide(L)'
;MSISQIHLDKNATTLLARDASRPAAKRACVCLDVHTPSDADLAWLEKNFHFHPLAIEDCRHFNQRAKVEAYDDYLFLSFTTSARGNGELIVQEMEAFLGRDYLITVHREPLRALENARRLVTAKTRADFLLYLIADQMTDAYFPLLDEIDDEIDSLEDQILENPTRETL
;
A
#
# COMPACT_ATOMS: atom_id res chain seq x y z
N MET A 1 -13.42 -30.23 13.90
CA MET A 1 -14.33 -29.23 14.50
C MET A 1 -14.35 -28.03 13.57
N SER A 2 -15.53 -27.72 13.04
CA SER A 2 -15.78 -26.74 11.98
C SER A 2 -15.50 -25.32 12.48
N ILE A 3 -14.56 -24.61 11.86
CA ILE A 3 -14.39 -23.16 12.08
C ILE A 3 -15.13 -22.47 10.94
N SER A 4 -16.41 -22.22 11.22
CA SER A 4 -17.30 -21.42 10.38
C SER A 4 -17.18 -19.95 10.81
N GLN A 5 -17.23 -19.06 9.81
CA GLN A 5 -17.41 -17.60 9.91
C GLN A 5 -16.17 -16.76 10.29
N ILE A 6 -15.33 -16.56 9.27
CA ILE A 6 -14.53 -15.35 9.14
C ILE A 6 -15.48 -14.24 8.68
N HIS A 7 -15.74 -13.26 9.55
CA HIS A 7 -16.50 -12.04 9.23
C HIS A 7 -15.56 -11.03 8.55
N LEU A 8 -14.99 -11.40 7.40
CA LEU A 8 -14.34 -10.47 6.48
C LEU A 8 -15.45 -9.94 5.57
N ASP A 9 -16.08 -8.85 5.99
CA ASP A 9 -17.21 -8.25 5.28
C ASP A 9 -16.71 -7.61 3.96
N LYS A 10 -17.13 -8.22 2.84
CA LYS A 10 -17.22 -7.73 1.44
C LYS A 10 -16.03 -7.05 0.73
N ASN A 11 -14.95 -6.62 1.39
CA ASN A 11 -13.82 -5.94 0.75
C ASN A 11 -12.49 -6.72 0.80
N ALA A 12 -12.35 -7.73 1.67
CA ALA A 12 -11.13 -8.52 1.72
C ALA A 12 -11.12 -9.58 0.60
N THR A 13 -10.37 -9.32 -0.47
CA THR A 13 -10.11 -10.34 -1.49
C THR A 13 -9.14 -11.37 -0.89
N THR A 14 -9.67 -12.44 -0.30
CA THR A 14 -8.86 -13.53 0.26
C THR A 14 -8.22 -14.32 -0.88
N LEU A 15 -6.94 -14.09 -1.15
CA LEU A 15 -6.15 -14.96 -2.01
C LEU A 15 -5.49 -16.05 -1.15
N LEU A 16 -6.19 -17.18 -1.07
CA LEU A 16 -5.73 -18.48 -0.56
C LEU A 16 -5.16 -18.48 0.87
N ALA A 17 -6.04 -18.54 1.86
CA ALA A 17 -5.69 -19.06 3.18
C ALA A 17 -5.68 -20.61 3.13
N ARG A 18 -4.53 -21.24 3.35
CA ARG A 18 -4.46 -22.65 3.80
C ARG A 18 -3.62 -22.71 5.07
N ASP A 19 -4.12 -23.51 6.01
CA ASP A 19 -3.57 -23.82 7.34
C ASP A 19 -2.07 -23.55 7.51
N ALA A 20 -1.75 -22.63 8.42
CA ALA A 20 -0.39 -22.27 8.83
C ALA A 20 0.37 -23.41 9.57
N SER A 21 -0.19 -24.62 9.66
CA SER A 21 0.31 -25.72 10.50
C SER A 21 1.07 -26.83 9.76
N ARG A 22 1.40 -26.69 8.47
CA ARG A 22 2.00 -27.77 7.66
C ARG A 22 3.43 -27.45 7.16
N PRO A 23 4.44 -28.33 7.36
CA PRO A 23 5.80 -28.07 6.90
C PRO A 23 6.04 -28.50 5.44
N ALA A 24 6.83 -27.67 4.74
CA ALA A 24 7.69 -27.99 3.59
C ALA A 24 7.06 -28.57 2.29
N ALA A 25 5.98 -27.94 1.79
CA ALA A 25 5.67 -27.96 0.35
C ALA A 25 5.68 -26.51 -0.15
N LYS A 26 6.36 -26.22 -1.29
CA LYS A 26 6.53 -24.89 -1.91
C LYS A 26 5.39 -23.93 -1.52
N ARG A 27 5.69 -23.03 -0.59
CA ARG A 27 4.69 -22.20 0.09
C ARG A 27 4.16 -21.16 -0.90
N ALA A 28 2.85 -21.22 -1.16
CA ALA A 28 2.17 -20.14 -1.85
C ALA A 28 2.13 -18.93 -0.90
N CYS A 29 2.46 -17.75 -1.41
CA CYS A 29 2.36 -16.51 -0.64
C CYS A 29 0.90 -16.26 -0.27
N VAL A 30 0.62 -16.07 1.02
CA VAL A 30 -0.67 -15.57 1.48
C VAL A 30 -0.68 -14.06 1.27
N CYS A 31 -1.58 -13.57 0.41
CA CYS A 31 -1.73 -12.14 0.15
C CYS A 31 -3.08 -11.69 0.74
N LEU A 32 -3.04 -10.79 1.72
CA LEU A 32 -4.23 -10.20 2.30
C LEU A 32 -4.23 -8.70 2.03
N ASP A 33 -5.24 -8.23 1.31
CA ASP A 33 -5.44 -6.82 1.03
C ASP A 33 -6.59 -6.28 1.88
N VAL A 34 -6.32 -5.27 2.71
CA VAL A 34 -7.24 -4.67 3.67
C VAL A 34 -7.52 -3.22 3.26
N HIS A 35 -8.59 -3.04 2.49
CA HIS A 35 -9.05 -1.74 2.05
C HIS A 35 -10.04 -1.13 3.05
N THR A 36 -9.72 0.07 3.53
CA THR A 36 -10.49 0.85 4.51
C THR A 36 -10.71 0.05 5.80
N PRO A 37 -9.64 -0.20 6.59
CA PRO A 37 -9.69 -1.07 7.76
C PRO A 37 -10.63 -0.51 8.83
N SER A 38 -11.45 -1.38 9.41
CA SER A 38 -12.17 -1.10 10.65
C SER A 38 -11.30 -1.40 11.87
N ASP A 39 -11.66 -0.87 13.04
CA ASP A 39 -10.99 -1.20 14.31
C ASP A 39 -11.01 -2.72 14.60
N ALA A 40 -12.05 -3.42 14.15
CA ALA A 40 -12.17 -4.86 14.29
C ALA A 40 -11.18 -5.61 13.39
N ASP A 41 -10.94 -5.11 12.16
CA ASP A 41 -9.94 -5.67 11.26
C ASP A 41 -8.53 -5.50 11.83
N LEU A 42 -8.22 -4.29 12.33
CA LEU A 42 -6.92 -4.01 12.95
C LEU A 42 -6.68 -4.87 14.20
N ALA A 43 -7.68 -5.00 15.07
CA ALA A 43 -7.59 -5.87 16.25
C ALA A 43 -7.44 -7.36 15.85
N TRP A 44 -8.06 -7.77 14.74
CA TRP A 44 -7.89 -9.11 14.20
C TRP A 44 -6.46 -9.32 13.67
N LEU A 45 -5.89 -8.37 12.95
CA LEU A 45 -4.51 -8.44 12.47
C LEU A 45 -3.52 -8.53 13.63
N GLU A 46 -3.66 -7.65 14.62
CA GLU A 46 -2.86 -7.64 15.86
C GLU A 46 -2.88 -9.02 16.53
N LYS A 47 -4.07 -9.58 16.72
CA LYS A 47 -4.24 -10.86 17.43
C LYS A 47 -3.75 -12.08 16.64
N ASN A 48 -4.00 -12.13 15.34
CA ASN A 48 -3.74 -13.34 14.54
C ASN A 48 -2.31 -13.40 13.97
N PHE A 49 -1.70 -12.24 13.72
CA PHE A 49 -0.33 -12.14 13.21
C PHE A 49 0.68 -11.69 14.26
N HIS A 50 0.21 -11.37 15.48
CA HIS A 50 1.04 -10.87 16.58
C HIS A 50 1.83 -9.61 16.18
N PHE A 51 1.22 -8.75 15.36
CA PHE A 51 1.83 -7.49 14.96
C PHE A 51 1.99 -6.58 16.16
N HIS A 52 3.10 -5.86 16.17
CA HIS A 52 3.43 -4.92 17.22
C HIS A 52 2.37 -3.81 17.30
N PRO A 53 1.90 -3.43 18.51
CA PRO A 53 0.85 -2.43 18.67
C PRO A 53 1.13 -1.09 17.98
N LEU A 54 2.39 -0.65 17.91
CA LEU A 54 2.76 0.58 17.20
C LEU A 54 2.52 0.49 15.69
N ALA A 55 2.80 -0.66 15.06
CA ALA A 55 2.53 -0.85 13.63
C ALA A 55 1.02 -0.88 13.35
N ILE A 56 0.23 -1.45 14.26
CA ILE A 56 -1.24 -1.42 14.19
C ILE A 56 -1.80 0.00 14.36
N GLU A 57 -1.21 0.78 15.25
CA GLU A 57 -1.59 2.17 15.47
C GLU A 57 -1.28 3.06 14.26
N ASP A 58 -0.16 2.81 13.58
CA ASP A 58 0.17 3.45 12.31
C ASP A 58 -0.88 3.12 11.24
N CYS A 59 -1.34 1.86 11.14
CA CYS A 59 -2.45 1.48 10.27
C CYS A 59 -3.81 2.09 10.67
N ARG A 60 -3.95 2.59 11.92
CA ARG A 60 -5.17 3.27 12.37
C ARG A 60 -5.16 4.73 11.97
N HIS A 61 -4.03 5.40 12.15
CA HIS A 61 -3.92 6.84 11.95
C HIS A 61 -3.52 7.25 10.54
N PHE A 62 -2.72 6.42 9.86
CA PHE A 62 -2.03 6.80 8.63
C PHE A 62 -1.21 8.09 8.84
N ASN A 63 -0.97 8.85 7.76
CA ASN A 63 -0.15 10.03 7.68
C ASN A 63 1.29 9.81 8.19
N GLN A 64 1.82 8.63 7.90
CA GLN A 64 3.18 8.26 8.25
C GLN A 64 4.17 8.74 7.19
N ARG A 65 5.40 9.00 7.64
CA ARG A 65 6.51 9.15 6.69
C ARG A 65 6.88 7.77 6.17
N ALA A 66 7.20 7.69 4.88
CA ALA A 66 7.69 6.46 4.29
C ALA A 66 8.87 5.90 5.10
N LYS A 67 8.75 4.65 5.53
CA LYS A 67 9.69 4.00 6.46
C LYS A 67 9.66 2.49 6.32
N VAL A 68 10.73 1.87 6.80
CA VAL A 68 10.81 0.41 6.98
C VAL A 68 11.27 0.14 8.41
N GLU A 69 10.51 -0.67 9.11
CA GLU A 69 10.81 -1.12 10.47
C GLU A 69 10.93 -2.64 10.48
N ALA A 70 12.03 -3.14 11.04
CA ALA A 70 12.24 -4.57 11.21
C ALA A 70 11.73 -5.01 12.58
N TYR A 71 10.80 -5.96 12.58
CA TYR A 71 10.39 -6.73 13.75
C TYR A 71 10.98 -8.15 13.63
N ASP A 72 10.91 -8.93 14.71
CA ASP A 72 11.57 -10.25 14.76
C ASP A 72 11.11 -11.20 13.63
N ASP A 73 9.83 -11.18 13.29
CA ASP A 73 9.22 -12.13 12.35
C ASP A 73 8.77 -11.51 11.01
N TYR A 74 8.79 -10.19 10.90
CA TYR A 74 8.27 -9.47 9.73
C TYR A 74 8.88 -8.07 9.56
N LEU A 75 8.75 -7.52 8.36
CA LEU A 75 9.00 -6.11 8.08
C LEU A 75 7.68 -5.35 8.04
N PHE A 76 7.65 -4.20 8.71
CA PHE A 76 6.59 -3.21 8.55
C PHE A 76 7.09 -2.11 7.62
N LEU A 77 6.28 -1.71 6.65
CA LEU A 77 6.63 -0.66 5.70
C LEU A 77 5.46 0.30 5.56
N SER A 78 5.76 1.59 5.64
CA SER A 78 4.85 2.65 5.22
C SER A 78 5.33 3.18 3.88
N PHE A 79 4.45 3.21 2.89
CA PHE A 79 4.70 3.78 1.58
C PHE A 79 3.64 4.81 1.25
N THR A 80 4.07 5.92 0.68
CA THR A 80 3.18 6.91 0.10
C THR A 80 3.38 6.93 -1.41
N THR A 81 2.31 7.28 -2.10
CA THR A 81 2.31 7.64 -3.51
C THR A 81 1.43 8.85 -3.69
N SER A 82 1.30 9.34 -4.91
CA SER A 82 0.42 10.46 -5.21
C SER A 82 -0.34 10.21 -6.50
N ALA A 83 -1.57 10.68 -6.52
CA ALA A 83 -2.46 10.58 -7.66
C ALA A 83 -3.23 11.90 -7.81
N ARG A 84 -3.71 12.18 -9.03
CA ARG A 84 -4.70 13.24 -9.21
C ARG A 84 -6.12 12.72 -9.03
N GLY A 85 -6.92 13.46 -8.29
CA GLY A 85 -8.38 13.29 -8.24
C GLY A 85 -9.05 14.65 -8.35
N ASN A 86 -9.97 14.80 -9.32
CA ASN A 86 -10.72 16.04 -9.56
C ASN A 86 -9.85 17.30 -9.75
N GLY A 87 -8.64 17.14 -10.30
CA GLY A 87 -7.68 18.23 -10.51
C GLY A 87 -6.78 18.51 -9.30
N GLU A 88 -7.04 17.94 -8.14
CA GLU A 88 -6.22 18.09 -6.93
C GLU A 88 -5.23 16.94 -6.76
N LEU A 89 -4.10 17.24 -6.12
CA LEU A 89 -3.12 16.25 -5.71
C LEU A 89 -3.62 15.52 -4.46
N ILE A 90 -3.75 14.20 -4.56
CA ILE A 90 -4.14 13.32 -3.47
C ILE A 90 -2.95 12.45 -3.09
N VAL A 91 -2.53 12.54 -1.82
CA VAL A 91 -1.57 11.60 -1.25
C VAL A 91 -2.31 10.32 -0.93
N GLN A 92 -1.79 9.19 -1.40
CA GLN A 92 -2.30 7.87 -1.06
C GLN A 92 -1.25 7.14 -0.23
N GLU A 93 -1.69 6.38 0.77
CA GLU A 93 -0.81 5.71 1.73
C GLU A 93 -1.14 4.23 1.83
N MET A 94 -0.10 3.42 1.94
CA MET A 94 -0.17 1.98 2.11
C MET A 94 0.78 1.55 3.21
N GLU A 95 0.23 0.84 4.19
CA GLU A 95 1.01 0.09 5.15
C GLU A 95 1.12 -1.35 4.70
N ALA A 96 2.30 -1.95 4.89
CA ALA A 96 2.57 -3.32 4.49
C ALA A 96 3.28 -4.11 5.58
N PHE A 97 2.80 -5.34 5.81
CA PHE A 97 3.45 -6.33 6.66
C PHE A 97 3.99 -7.45 5.77
N LEU A 98 5.31 -7.55 5.67
CA LEU A 98 6.00 -8.59 4.92
C LEU A 98 6.59 -9.63 5.87
N GLY A 99 5.97 -10.80 5.91
CA GLY A 99 6.53 -11.98 6.59
C GLY A 99 7.23 -12.93 5.62
N ARG A 100 7.72 -14.05 6.14
CA ARG A 100 8.41 -15.08 5.33
C ARG A 100 7.58 -15.58 4.14
N ASP A 101 6.28 -15.78 4.35
CA ASP A 101 5.39 -16.42 3.38
C ASP A 101 4.07 -15.63 3.19
N TYR A 102 4.02 -14.38 3.63
CA TYR A 102 2.82 -13.55 3.48
C TYR A 102 3.16 -12.09 3.19
N LEU A 103 2.24 -11.42 2.51
CA LEU A 103 2.18 -9.97 2.38
C LEU A 103 0.78 -9.52 2.78
N ILE A 104 0.70 -8.61 3.74
CA ILE A 104 -0.54 -7.94 4.12
C ILE A 104 -0.43 -6.47 3.77
N THR A 105 -1.39 -5.93 3.05
CA THR A 105 -1.47 -4.51 2.69
C THR A 105 -2.68 -3.87 3.37
N VAL A 106 -2.52 -2.66 3.89
CA VAL A 106 -3.57 -1.89 4.56
C VAL A 106 -3.57 -0.48 3.98
N HIS A 107 -4.69 -0.03 3.43
CA HIS A 107 -4.80 1.27 2.76
C HIS A 107 -6.25 1.79 2.80
N ARG A 108 -6.44 3.11 2.67
CA ARG A 108 -7.79 3.73 2.67
C ARG A 108 -8.28 4.09 1.27
N GLU A 109 -7.39 4.53 0.41
CA GLU A 109 -7.69 4.91 -0.95
C GLU A 109 -7.41 3.74 -1.91
N PRO A 110 -8.16 3.58 -3.00
CA PRO A 110 -7.85 2.55 -3.99
C PRO A 110 -6.49 2.81 -4.65
N LEU A 111 -5.63 1.79 -4.67
CA LEU A 111 -4.29 1.86 -5.24
C LEU A 111 -4.19 1.04 -6.53
N ARG A 112 -3.91 1.71 -7.65
CA ARG A 112 -3.69 1.04 -8.95
C ARG A 112 -2.57 0.00 -8.90
N ALA A 113 -1.52 0.27 -8.13
CA ALA A 113 -0.40 -0.64 -7.93
C ALA A 113 -0.87 -2.01 -7.39
N LEU A 114 -1.79 -2.01 -6.41
CA LEU A 114 -2.37 -3.24 -5.85
C LEU A 114 -3.27 -3.97 -6.85
N GLU A 115 -4.09 -3.25 -7.61
CA GLU A 115 -4.93 -3.85 -8.65
C GLU A 115 -4.11 -4.56 -9.73
N ASN A 116 -3.03 -3.92 -10.18
CA ASN A 116 -2.11 -4.48 -11.16
C ASN A 116 -1.34 -5.66 -10.59
N ALA A 117 -0.80 -5.51 -9.37
CA ALA A 117 -0.09 -6.58 -8.67
C ALA A 117 -0.97 -7.83 -8.54
N ARG A 118 -2.26 -7.67 -8.18
CA ARG A 118 -3.24 -8.76 -8.07
C ARG A 118 -3.37 -9.58 -9.35
N ARG A 119 -3.24 -8.96 -10.53
CA ARG A 119 -3.32 -9.65 -11.84
C ARG A 119 -2.08 -10.50 -12.13
N LEU A 120 -0.96 -10.21 -11.48
CA LEU A 120 0.32 -10.89 -11.66
C LEU A 120 0.57 -11.98 -10.60
N VAL A 121 -0.26 -12.04 -9.55
CA VAL A 121 -0.13 -13.06 -8.49
C VAL A 121 -0.41 -14.45 -9.06
N THR A 122 0.55 -15.36 -8.83
CA THR A 122 0.42 -16.78 -9.08
C THR A 122 0.75 -17.56 -7.82
N ALA A 123 0.45 -18.86 -7.79
CA ALA A 123 0.83 -19.73 -6.67
C ALA A 123 2.36 -19.84 -6.43
N LYS A 124 3.19 -19.32 -7.35
CA LYS A 124 4.65 -19.31 -7.24
C LYS A 124 5.21 -17.93 -6.90
N THR A 125 4.37 -16.90 -6.82
CA THR A 125 4.79 -15.54 -6.52
C THR A 125 5.24 -15.47 -5.06
N ARG A 126 6.44 -14.92 -4.83
CA ARG A 126 6.97 -14.68 -3.48
C ARG A 126 6.41 -13.37 -2.93
N ALA A 127 6.21 -13.31 -1.62
CA ALA A 127 5.69 -12.12 -0.93
C ALA A 127 6.55 -10.87 -1.18
N ASP A 128 7.87 -11.03 -1.10
CA ASP A 128 8.83 -9.95 -1.28
C ASP A 128 8.87 -9.42 -2.72
N PHE A 129 8.76 -10.32 -3.71
CA PHE A 129 8.66 -9.91 -5.10
C PHE A 129 7.34 -9.17 -5.39
N LEU A 130 6.24 -9.59 -4.75
CA LEU A 130 4.97 -8.88 -4.89
C LEU A 130 5.04 -7.48 -4.28
N LEU A 131 5.63 -7.35 -3.10
CA LEU A 131 5.88 -6.04 -2.48
C LEU A 131 6.75 -5.16 -3.37
N TYR A 132 7.82 -5.71 -3.96
CA TYR A 132 8.65 -4.99 -4.93
C TYR A 132 7.80 -4.44 -6.09
N LEU A 133 6.96 -5.27 -6.72
CA LEU A 133 6.11 -4.82 -7.84
C LEU A 133 5.11 -3.73 -7.45
N ILE A 134 4.63 -3.74 -6.20
CA ILE A 134 3.72 -2.71 -5.69
C ILE A 134 4.50 -1.41 -5.47
N ALA A 135 5.64 -1.48 -4.79
CA ALA A 135 6.48 -0.32 -4.50
C ALA A 135 7.02 0.35 -5.78
N ASP A 136 7.42 -0.45 -6.77
CA ASP A 136 7.85 -0.01 -8.10
C ASP A 136 6.77 0.83 -8.78
N GLN A 137 5.55 0.30 -8.88
CA GLN A 137 4.43 1.03 -9.47
C GLN A 137 3.97 2.25 -8.65
N MET A 138 4.03 2.18 -7.31
CA MET A 138 3.75 3.34 -6.46
C MET A 138 4.79 4.44 -6.63
N THR A 139 6.04 4.08 -6.91
CA THR A 139 7.12 5.03 -7.21
C THR A 139 6.94 5.62 -8.61
N ASP A 140 6.62 4.78 -9.60
CA ASP A 140 6.41 5.22 -10.98
C ASP A 140 5.26 6.20 -11.14
N ALA A 141 4.26 6.14 -10.24
CA ALA A 141 3.13 7.05 -10.23
C ALA A 141 3.53 8.52 -9.99
N TYR A 142 4.73 8.80 -9.49
CA TYR A 142 5.22 10.18 -9.35
C TYR A 142 5.64 10.80 -10.68
N PHE A 143 6.11 10.04 -11.68
CA PHE A 143 6.64 10.64 -12.91
C PHE A 143 5.62 11.46 -13.69
N PRO A 144 4.40 10.95 -13.98
CA PRO A 144 3.40 11.76 -14.67
C PRO A 144 3.02 13.03 -13.91
N LEU A 145 3.05 12.99 -12.57
CA LEU A 145 2.78 14.15 -11.75
C LEU A 145 3.90 15.19 -11.84
N LEU A 146 5.16 14.75 -11.87
CA LEU A 146 6.31 15.63 -12.04
C LEU A 146 6.29 16.29 -13.41
N ASP A 147 5.99 15.53 -14.47
CA ASP A 147 5.86 16.07 -15.83
C ASP A 147 4.80 17.19 -15.90
N GLU A 148 3.65 16.99 -15.23
CA GLU A 148 2.60 18.01 -15.16
C GLU A 148 3.00 19.24 -14.34
N ILE A 149 3.75 19.06 -13.25
CA ILE A 149 4.28 20.18 -12.46
C ILE A 149 5.28 20.98 -13.30
N ASP A 150 6.11 20.31 -14.09
CA ASP A 150 7.05 20.95 -15.00
C ASP A 150 6.28 21.77 -16.06
N ASP A 151 5.22 21.21 -16.66
CA ASP A 151 4.35 21.94 -17.61
C ASP A 151 3.67 23.16 -16.95
N GLU A 152 3.23 23.05 -15.69
CA GLU A 152 2.64 24.16 -14.93
C GLU A 152 3.67 25.27 -14.65
N ILE A 153 4.92 24.90 -14.34
CA ILE A 153 6.03 25.83 -14.13
C ILE A 153 6.35 26.58 -15.43
N ASP A 154 6.49 25.87 -16.55
CA ASP A 154 6.77 26.46 -17.86
C ASP A 154 5.68 27.46 -18.26
N SER A 155 4.40 27.11 -18.04
CA SER A 155 3.28 28.01 -18.32
C SER A 155 3.30 29.28 -17.46
N LEU A 156 3.71 29.17 -16.20
CA LEU A 156 3.86 30.33 -15.31
C LEU A 156 5.05 31.20 -15.72
N GLU A 157 6.16 30.60 -16.16
CA GLU A 157 7.32 31.31 -16.68
C GLU A 157 6.95 32.16 -17.89
N ASP A 158 6.26 31.57 -18.89
CA ASP A 158 5.79 32.29 -20.08
C ASP A 158 4.88 33.48 -19.73
N GLN A 159 3.94 33.29 -18.79
CA GLN A 159 3.03 34.35 -18.34
C GLN A 159 3.77 35.54 -17.71
N ILE A 160 4.82 35.27 -16.93
CA ILE A 160 5.65 36.30 -16.30
C ILE A 160 6.45 37.08 -17.35
N LEU A 161 7.01 36.38 -18.35
CA LEU A 161 7.79 36.98 -19.42
C LEU A 161 6.93 37.83 -20.37
N GLU A 162 5.69 37.43 -20.64
CA GLU A 162 4.76 38.15 -21.53
C GLU A 162 4.13 39.38 -20.87
N ASN A 163 3.91 39.38 -19.54
CA ASN A 163 3.32 40.49 -18.80
C ASN A 163 4.13 40.81 -17.52
N PRO A 164 5.33 41.41 -17.63
CA PRO A 164 6.14 41.74 -16.47
C PRO A 164 5.40 42.76 -15.58
N THR A 165 5.16 42.38 -14.32
CA THR A 165 4.62 43.30 -13.30
C THR A 165 5.74 43.76 -12.36
N ARG A 166 5.53 44.87 -11.66
CA ARG A 166 6.57 45.49 -10.81
C ARG A 166 6.95 44.65 -9.57
N GLU A 167 6.20 43.58 -9.29
CA GLU A 167 6.45 42.62 -8.19
C GLU A 167 7.24 41.37 -8.65
N THR A 168 7.36 41.12 -9.96
CA THR A 168 8.13 40.01 -10.54
C THR A 168 9.54 40.41 -11.02
N LEU A 169 9.98 41.64 -10.73
CA LEU A 169 11.33 42.17 -10.99
C LEU A 169 12.14 42.38 -9.70
#